data_AF-A0A2V5M470-F1
#
_entry.id   AF-A0A2V5M470-F1
#
_cell.length_a   1.000
_cell.length_b   1.000
_cell.length_c   1.000
_cell.angle_alpha   90.00
_cell.angle_beta   90.00
_cell.angle_gamma   90.00
#
_symmetry.space_group_name_H-M   'P 1'
#
loop_
_entity.id
_entity.type
_entity.pdbx_description
1 polymer ?
#
loop_
_entity_poly.entity_id
_entity_poly.type
_entity_poly.pdbx_seq_one_letter_code
_entity_poly.pdbx_strand_id
1 'polypeptide(L)' 'KFTKFDGTFTVDPEAVEQASVTATVQPSSIDTGNANRDNDLKSDDFFDATKFPEINFKSKSVKQTGKDTADILGDF' A
#
# COMPACT_ATOMS: atom_id res chain seq x y z
N LYS A 1 -8.66 -4.92 7.25
CA LYS A 1 -8.04 -5.26 5.96
C LYS A 1 -8.66 -4.40 4.86
N PHE A 2 -7.96 -4.16 3.76
CA PHE A 2 -8.57 -3.60 2.55
C PHE A 2 -8.93 -4.76 1.63
N THR A 3 -10.18 -4.80 1.16
CA THR A 3 -10.68 -5.89 0.31
C THR A 3 -10.44 -5.62 -1.18
N LYS A 4 -10.07 -4.38 -1.55
CA LYS A 4 -9.67 -3.99 -2.89
C LYS A 4 -8.32 -3.29 -2.84
N PHE A 5 -7.33 -3.94 -3.43
CA PHE A 5 -5.99 -3.42 -3.59
C PHE A 5 -5.36 -4.03 -4.83
N ASP A 6 -4.40 -3.32 -5.38
CA ASP A 6 -3.57 -3.76 -6.48
C ASP A 6 -2.11 -3.46 -6.12
N GLY A 7 -1.20 -4.21 -6.72
CA GLY A 7 0.22 -3.98 -6.51
C GLY A 7 1.05 -4.56 -7.64
N THR A 8 2.14 -3.89 -7.96
CA THR A 8 3.13 -4.41 -8.92
C THR A 8 4.49 -4.46 -8.25
N PHE A 9 5.21 -5.52 -8.55
CA PHE A 9 6.55 -5.75 -8.04
C PHE A 9 7.43 -6.25 -9.17
N THR A 10 8.61 -5.67 -9.27
CA THR A 10 9.66 -6.10 -10.21
C THR A 10 10.92 -6.35 -9.41
N VAL A 11 11.55 -7.50 -9.64
CA VAL A 11 12.82 -7.85 -9.01
C VAL A 11 13.68 -8.62 -10.00
N ASP A 12 14.95 -8.27 -10.00
CA ASP A 12 16.01 -9.09 -10.53
C ASP A 12 16.74 -9.73 -9.33
N PRO A 13 16.74 -11.06 -9.17
CA PRO A 13 17.45 -11.73 -8.08
C PRO A 13 18.96 -11.43 -8.05
N GLU A 14 19.56 -11.05 -9.19
CA GLU A 14 20.98 -10.68 -9.28
C GLU A 14 21.21 -9.19 -9.00
N ALA A 15 20.14 -8.38 -8.97
CA ALA A 15 20.19 -6.93 -8.77
C ALA A 15 18.99 -6.43 -7.96
N VAL A 16 18.85 -6.93 -6.73
CA VAL A 16 17.69 -6.66 -5.84
C VAL A 16 17.49 -5.16 -5.58
N GLU A 17 18.57 -4.37 -5.55
CA GLU A 17 18.52 -2.92 -5.34
C GLU A 17 17.83 -2.15 -6.48
N GLN A 18 17.68 -2.77 -7.66
CA GLN A 18 16.93 -2.21 -8.80
C GLN A 18 15.45 -2.58 -8.77
N ALA A 19 15.01 -3.35 -7.77
CA ALA A 19 13.61 -3.72 -7.62
C ALA A 19 12.73 -2.48 -7.46
N SER A 20 11.49 -2.57 -7.94
CA SER A 20 10.50 -1.52 -7.76
C SER A 20 9.16 -2.09 -7.33
N VAL A 21 8.47 -1.33 -6.48
CA VAL A 21 7.19 -1.71 -5.87
C VAL A 21 6.22 -0.56 -6.01
N THR A 22 5.01 -0.86 -6.47
CA THR A 22 3.85 0.02 -6.33
C THR A 22 2.73 -0.73 -5.64
N ALA A 23 1.95 -0.02 -4.84
CA ALA A 23 0.73 -0.55 -4.26
C ALA A 23 -0.36 0.52 -4.27
N THR A 24 -1.57 0.12 -4.60
CA THR A 24 -2.76 0.97 -4.58
C THR A 24 -3.80 0.28 -3.72
N VAL A 25 -4.37 1.00 -2.76
CA VAL A 25 -5.51 0.49 -1.97
C VAL A 25 -6.68 1.45 -2.09
N GLN A 26 -7.89 0.90 -2.13
CA GLN A 26 -9.11 1.70 -2.15
C GLN A 26 -9.63 1.86 -0.72
N PRO A 27 -9.64 3.06 -0.12
CA PRO A 27 -10.06 3.24 1.27
C PRO A 27 -11.51 2.80 1.52
N SER A 28 -12.37 2.93 0.52
CA SER A 28 -13.76 2.46 0.54
C SER A 28 -13.92 0.95 0.78
N SER A 29 -12.85 0.18 0.58
CA SER A 29 -12.80 -1.27 0.74
C SER A 29 -12.35 -1.73 2.13
N ILE A 30 -12.13 -0.80 3.07
CA ILE A 30 -11.77 -1.11 4.46
C ILE A 30 -12.85 -1.99 5.10
N ASP A 31 -12.39 -3.07 5.72
CA ASP A 31 -13.17 -4.03 6.50
C ASP A 31 -12.40 -4.35 7.78
N THR A 32 -12.92 -3.87 8.90
CA THR A 32 -12.40 -4.10 10.24
C THR A 32 -13.18 -5.18 11.00
N GLY A 33 -14.18 -5.81 10.36
CA GLY A 33 -15.13 -6.72 10.98
C GLY A 33 -16.24 -6.01 11.77
N ASN A 34 -16.31 -4.67 11.72
CA ASN A 34 -17.31 -3.86 12.38
C ASN A 34 -17.83 -2.78 11.43
N ALA A 35 -19.09 -2.92 11.00
CA ALA A 35 -19.70 -2.04 10.00
C ALA A 35 -19.75 -0.55 10.42
N ASN A 36 -19.99 -0.25 11.69
CA ASN A 36 -20.02 1.14 12.15
C ASN A 36 -18.63 1.77 12.05
N ARG A 37 -17.60 1.05 12.51
CA ARG A 37 -16.21 1.50 12.40
C ARG A 37 -15.76 1.64 10.95
N ASP A 38 -16.21 0.75 10.08
CA ASP A 38 -15.90 0.82 8.65
C ASP A 38 -16.55 2.04 7.98
N ASN A 39 -17.75 2.43 8.42
CA ASN A 39 -18.41 3.66 7.97
C ASN A 39 -17.68 4.90 8.47
N ASP A 40 -17.29 4.93 9.75
CA ASP A 40 -16.52 6.04 10.32
C ASP A 40 -15.19 6.22 9.57
N LEU A 41 -14.43 5.14 9.35
CA LEU A 41 -13.15 5.23 8.64
C LEU A 41 -13.29 5.74 7.20
N LYS A 42 -14.43 5.51 6.53
CA LYS A 42 -14.68 5.97 5.16
C LYS A 42 -15.10 7.44 5.09
N SER A 43 -15.53 8.05 6.19
CA SER A 43 -16.00 9.42 6.23
C SER A 43 -14.87 10.45 6.05
N ASP A 44 -15.28 11.70 5.90
CA ASP A 44 -14.40 12.88 5.80
C ASP A 44 -13.60 13.18 7.07
N ASP A 45 -13.99 12.61 8.21
CA ASP A 45 -13.20 12.69 9.45
C ASP A 45 -11.93 11.82 9.43
N PHE A 46 -11.85 10.85 8.50
CA PHE A 46 -10.74 9.91 8.39
C PHE A 46 -10.17 9.83 6.97
N PHE A 47 -10.56 8.82 6.18
CA PHE A 47 -9.96 8.61 4.85
C PHE A 47 -10.56 9.53 3.79
N ASP A 48 -11.74 10.13 4.03
CA ASP A 48 -12.54 10.82 3.03
C ASP A 48 -12.58 10.02 1.72
N ALA A 49 -13.05 8.77 1.81
CA ALA A 49 -12.88 7.78 0.76
C ALA A 49 -13.61 8.14 -0.55
N THR A 50 -14.50 9.13 -0.51
CA THR A 50 -15.17 9.68 -1.69
C THR A 50 -14.28 10.69 -2.41
N LYS A 51 -13.57 11.55 -1.67
CA LYS A 51 -12.68 12.56 -2.23
C LYS A 51 -11.30 12.00 -2.59
N PHE A 52 -10.80 11.04 -1.80
CA PHE A 52 -9.54 10.36 -2.01
C PHE A 52 -9.78 8.86 -2.24
N PRO A 53 -10.15 8.47 -3.48
CA PRO A 53 -10.58 7.10 -3.77
C PRO A 53 -9.44 6.08 -3.73
N GLU A 54 -8.19 6.54 -3.73
CA GLU A 54 -6.99 5.71 -3.76
C GLU A 54 -5.94 6.22 -2.79
N ILE A 55 -5.30 5.27 -2.13
CA ILE A 55 -4.04 5.45 -1.40
C ILE A 55 -2.97 4.75 -2.23
N ASN A 56 -1.88 5.46 -2.54
CA ASN A 56 -0.83 4.97 -3.42
C ASN A 56 0.52 4.95 -2.71
N PHE A 57 1.20 3.82 -2.74
CA PHE A 57 2.59 3.69 -2.35
C PHE A 57 3.47 3.49 -3.58
N LYS A 58 4.61 4.19 -3.62
CA LYS A 58 5.63 4.01 -4.68
C LYS A 58 7.03 3.95 -4.09
N SER A 59 7.75 2.87 -4.35
CA SER A 59 9.15 2.72 -3.93
C SER A 59 10.05 3.78 -4.58
N LYS A 60 11.00 4.30 -3.81
CA LYS A 60 12.09 5.18 -4.21
C LYS A 60 13.45 4.47 -4.19
N SER A 61 13.66 3.60 -3.21
CA SER A 61 14.87 2.79 -3.12
C SER A 61 14.60 1.47 -2.42
N VAL A 62 15.40 0.47 -2.79
CA VAL A 62 15.43 -0.85 -2.18
C VAL A 62 16.85 -1.10 -1.70
N LYS A 63 17.01 -1.51 -0.44
CA LYS A 63 18.30 -1.84 0.17
C LYS A 63 18.23 -3.25 0.72
N GLN A 64 18.97 -4.18 0.12
CA GLN A 64 19.05 -5.54 0.63
C GLN A 64 19.69 -5.54 2.03
N THR A 65 19.05 -6.22 2.98
CA THR A 65 19.47 -6.32 4.38
C THR A 65 19.90 -7.74 4.77
N GLY A 66 19.64 -8.71 3.90
CA GLY A 66 19.99 -10.11 4.07
C GLY A 66 19.64 -10.91 2.82
N LYS A 67 19.85 -12.23 2.88
CA LYS A 67 19.61 -13.13 1.73
C LYS A 67 18.21 -12.95 1.12
N ASP A 68 17.19 -12.91 1.98
CA ASP A 68 15.78 -12.86 1.59
C ASP A 68 15.05 -11.63 2.18
N THR A 69 15.78 -10.59 2.57
CA THR A 69 15.22 -9.40 3.22
C THR A 69 15.75 -8.11 2.61
N ALA A 70 14.90 -7.10 2.51
CA ALA A 70 15.26 -5.77 2.05
C ALA A 70 14.42 -4.68 2.74
N ASP A 71 15.02 -3.51 2.96
CA ASP A 71 14.32 -2.30 3.34
C ASP A 71 13.86 -1.58 2.06
N ILE A 72 12.61 -1.11 2.04
CA ILE A 72 12.03 -0.38 0.91
C ILE A 72 11.58 0.99 1.40
N LEU A 73 12.22 2.04 0.89
CA LEU A 73 11.81 3.42 1.12
C LEU A 73 10.91 3.85 -0.03
N GLY A 74 9.82 4.57 0.25
CA GLY A 74 8.90 5.05 -0.77
C GLY A 74 8.06 6.23 -0.30
N ASP A 75 7.24 6.74 -1.22
CA ASP A 75 6.25 7.77 -0.95
C ASP A 75 4.86 7.15 -0.74
N PHE A 76 4.06 7.81 0.10
CA PHE A 76 2.64 7.55 0.37
C PHE A 76 1.91 8.89 0.51
#